data_AF-A0A7V7D7H9-F1
#
_entry.id   AF-A0A7V7D7H9-F1
#
_cell.length_a   1.000
_cell.length_b   1.000
_cell.length_c   1.000
_cell.angle_alpha   90.00
_cell.angle_beta   90.00
_cell.angle_gamma   90.00
#
_symmetry.space_group_name_H-M   'P 1'
#
loop_
_entity.id
_entity.type
_entity.pdbx_description
1 polymer ?
#
loop_
_entity_poly.entity_id
_entity_poly.type
_entity_poly.pdbx_seq_one_letter_code
_entity_poly.pdbx_strand_id
1 'polypeptide(L)'
;MDNRDGNLIEQAKAAAIKVLLHNAHGPYRGLPRAAGWGYPEPYTRDLMISSLGILCSGEKKLIKSLKKAMQTLAQNQSRLGHIPSLVHDSTDRGSSDCTPLFLMAVALFREVTGEVDFLEEAAKKAMLWMEYQSPSDRVIVDQLPTSDWRDEQWVLGYGLFVNTVVYIYLRLFGQHDRASRLREMMGRFTIKGDRQNRHVHEGLLLRHKPYYALWSYKVYRSERFDLLGNSLAILSGIASPSRARELISWVETECDSLRESKELAAELPPNLFPYIKPGDPDWIPRYEQFNQPGEYHNGGIWPFVCGFYVAALVAAKRYKLAEKKLIALTELIRPAREADVKFGFNEWYRAQDRTTQGQDWQSWSAAMYLYAAASVERKNTPFFQEIRCKSQEKMQQS
;
A
#
# COMPACT_ATOMS: atom_id res chain seq x y z
N MET A 1 -8.45 9.74 -23.89
CA MET A 1 -8.25 8.29 -24.07
C MET A 1 -8.84 7.89 -25.42
N ASP A 2 -8.07 7.24 -26.29
CA ASP A 2 -8.60 6.73 -27.57
C ASP A 2 -9.50 5.50 -27.33
N ASN A 3 -10.38 5.19 -28.28
CA ASN A 3 -11.35 4.10 -28.21
C ASN A 3 -10.66 2.73 -28.00
N ARG A 4 -9.46 2.55 -28.56
CA ARG A 4 -8.65 1.34 -28.36
C ARG A 4 -8.21 1.16 -26.91
N ASP A 5 -7.67 2.21 -26.30
CA ASP A 5 -7.20 2.18 -24.91
C ASP A 5 -8.36 1.98 -23.94
N GLY A 6 -9.48 2.66 -24.18
CA GLY A 6 -10.71 2.47 -23.39
C GLY A 6 -11.20 1.03 -23.43
N ASN A 7 -11.24 0.42 -24.62
CA ASN A 7 -11.64 -0.99 -24.77
C ASN A 7 -10.67 -1.94 -24.05
N LEU A 8 -9.36 -1.68 -24.14
CA LEU A 8 -8.36 -2.50 -23.44
C LEU A 8 -8.51 -2.42 -21.92
N ILE A 9 -8.77 -1.23 -21.38
CA ILE A 9 -9.03 -1.02 -19.94
C ILE A 9 -10.28 -1.76 -19.49
N GLU A 10 -11.37 -1.73 -20.27
CA GLU A 10 -12.59 -2.50 -19.92
C GLU A 10 -12.35 -4.01 -19.94
N GLN A 11 -11.57 -4.52 -20.91
CA GLN A 11 -11.17 -5.93 -20.92
C GLN A 11 -10.32 -6.30 -19.71
N ALA A 12 -9.39 -5.43 -19.31
CA ALA A 12 -8.56 -5.63 -18.13
C ALA A 12 -9.37 -5.57 -16.83
N LYS A 13 -10.36 -4.66 -16.71
CA LYS A 13 -11.31 -4.60 -15.58
C LYS A 13 -12.09 -5.91 -15.47
N ALA A 14 -12.63 -6.41 -16.58
CA ALA A 14 -13.34 -7.69 -16.60
C ALA A 14 -12.41 -8.86 -16.21
N ALA A 15 -11.17 -8.86 -16.69
CA ALA A 15 -10.18 -9.87 -16.33
C ALA A 15 -9.81 -9.80 -14.83
N ALA A 16 -9.68 -8.61 -14.25
CA ALA A 16 -9.41 -8.44 -12.83
C ALA A 16 -10.54 -9.03 -11.95
N ILE A 17 -11.81 -8.80 -12.31
CA ILE A 17 -12.94 -9.45 -11.63
C ILE A 17 -12.87 -10.97 -11.77
N LYS A 18 -12.52 -11.49 -12.95
CA LYS A 18 -12.34 -12.94 -13.15
C LYS A 18 -11.24 -13.52 -12.26
N VAL A 19 -10.09 -12.85 -12.16
CA VAL A 19 -8.97 -13.23 -11.27
C VAL A 19 -9.45 -13.30 -9.83
N LEU A 20 -10.11 -12.24 -9.34
CA LEU A 20 -10.58 -12.19 -7.96
C LEU A 20 -11.65 -13.25 -7.68
N LEU A 21 -12.58 -13.51 -8.61
CA LEU A 21 -13.62 -14.53 -8.46
C LEU A 21 -13.03 -15.95 -8.45
N HIS A 22 -12.03 -16.21 -9.28
CA HIS A 22 -11.26 -17.44 -9.25
C HIS A 22 -10.56 -17.61 -7.89
N ASN A 23 -9.89 -16.55 -7.42
CA ASN A 23 -9.15 -16.59 -6.17
C ASN A 23 -10.05 -16.57 -4.93
N ALA A 24 -11.33 -16.21 -5.05
CA ALA A 24 -12.28 -16.14 -3.94
C ALA A 24 -12.51 -17.48 -3.20
N HIS A 25 -12.11 -18.60 -3.80
CA HIS A 25 -12.22 -19.95 -3.25
C HIS A 25 -10.86 -20.67 -3.31
N GLY A 26 -10.08 -20.58 -2.23
CA GLY A 26 -8.81 -21.26 -2.02
C GLY A 26 -8.93 -22.58 -1.23
N PRO A 27 -7.81 -23.33 -1.11
CA PRO A 27 -7.80 -24.65 -0.46
C PRO A 27 -7.95 -24.59 1.07
N TYR A 28 -7.68 -23.44 1.70
CA TYR A 28 -7.78 -23.27 3.14
C TYR A 28 -9.22 -22.94 3.56
N ARG A 29 -10.04 -23.99 3.79
CA ARG A 29 -11.45 -23.86 4.25
C ARG A 29 -12.31 -22.95 3.34
N GLY A 30 -12.00 -22.91 2.04
CA GLY A 30 -12.68 -22.05 1.07
C GLY A 30 -12.51 -20.55 1.37
N LEU A 31 -11.39 -20.15 1.96
CA LEU A 31 -10.96 -18.75 2.09
C LEU A 31 -10.27 -18.30 0.80
N PRO A 32 -10.28 -16.99 0.48
CA PRO A 32 -9.66 -16.48 -0.74
C PRO A 32 -8.13 -16.66 -0.72
N ARG A 33 -7.54 -17.06 -1.85
CA ARG A 33 -6.08 -17.24 -2.02
C ARG A 33 -5.38 -15.95 -2.47
N ALA A 34 -4.09 -15.81 -2.18
CA ALA A 34 -3.31 -14.66 -2.63
C ALA A 34 -3.10 -14.64 -4.16
N ALA A 35 -2.79 -15.79 -4.77
CA ALA A 35 -2.60 -15.88 -6.22
C ALA A 35 -3.34 -17.07 -6.84
N GLY A 36 -3.56 -17.03 -8.16
CA GLY A 36 -4.19 -18.14 -8.89
C GLY A 36 -3.41 -19.45 -8.74
N TRP A 37 -2.07 -19.34 -8.71
CA TRP A 37 -1.10 -20.42 -8.59
C TRP A 37 0.03 -20.04 -7.63
N GLY A 38 0.75 -21.04 -7.10
CA GLY A 38 1.95 -20.88 -6.26
C GLY A 38 1.74 -20.33 -4.84
N TYR A 39 0.73 -19.47 -4.61
CA TYR A 39 0.38 -18.91 -3.29
C TYR A 39 -1.07 -19.24 -2.91
N PRO A 40 -1.34 -20.49 -2.50
CA PRO A 40 -2.68 -20.91 -2.09
C PRO A 40 -3.16 -20.28 -0.78
N GLU A 41 -2.26 -19.76 0.04
CA GLU A 41 -2.55 -19.26 1.37
C GLU A 41 -3.34 -17.93 1.32
N PRO A 42 -4.29 -17.72 2.26
CA PRO A 42 -5.02 -16.47 2.40
C PRO A 42 -4.17 -15.45 3.20
N TYR A 43 -3.19 -14.82 2.54
CA TYR A 43 -2.39 -13.76 3.16
C TYR A 43 -3.28 -12.57 3.56
N THR A 44 -3.23 -12.20 4.84
CA THR A 44 -4.05 -11.12 5.40
C THR A 44 -3.79 -9.80 4.69
N ARG A 45 -2.52 -9.43 4.54
CA ARG A 45 -2.10 -8.21 3.83
C ARG A 45 -2.71 -8.11 2.43
N ASP A 46 -2.54 -9.14 1.61
CA ASP A 46 -3.01 -9.19 0.23
C ASP A 46 -4.53 -8.98 0.16
N LEU A 47 -5.26 -9.66 1.04
CA LEU A 47 -6.72 -9.60 1.09
C LEU A 47 -7.24 -8.26 1.63
N MET A 48 -6.58 -7.70 2.65
CA MET A 48 -6.98 -6.41 3.23
C MET A 48 -6.66 -5.25 2.27
N ILE A 49 -5.54 -5.30 1.52
CA ILE A 49 -5.29 -4.37 0.42
C ILE A 49 -6.32 -4.57 -0.70
N SER A 50 -6.63 -5.82 -1.05
CA SER A 50 -7.63 -6.15 -2.07
C SER A 50 -9.04 -5.64 -1.75
N SER A 51 -9.34 -5.38 -0.47
CA SER A 51 -10.63 -4.83 -0.04
C SER A 51 -11.00 -3.53 -0.78
N LEU A 52 -10.03 -2.67 -1.10
CA LEU A 52 -10.26 -1.41 -1.82
C LEU A 52 -10.88 -1.66 -3.20
N GLY A 53 -10.28 -2.56 -3.98
CA GLY A 53 -10.78 -2.94 -5.30
C GLY A 53 -12.11 -3.70 -5.23
N ILE A 54 -12.21 -4.66 -4.30
CA ILE A 54 -13.41 -5.48 -4.10
C ILE A 54 -14.62 -4.62 -3.74
N LEU A 55 -14.49 -3.76 -2.71
CA LEU A 55 -15.57 -2.88 -2.27
C LEU A 55 -15.93 -1.86 -3.36
N CYS A 56 -14.93 -1.29 -4.05
CA CYS A 56 -15.15 -0.33 -5.13
C CYS A 56 -15.87 -0.95 -6.35
N SER A 57 -15.67 -2.24 -6.62
CA SER A 57 -16.31 -2.96 -7.72
C SER A 57 -17.79 -3.25 -7.50
N GLY A 58 -18.24 -3.35 -6.24
CA GLY A 58 -19.61 -3.75 -5.91
C GLY A 58 -19.94 -5.23 -6.19
N GLU A 59 -18.97 -6.07 -6.56
CA GLU A 59 -19.22 -7.48 -6.87
C GLU A 59 -19.59 -8.26 -5.61
N LYS A 60 -20.88 -8.62 -5.51
CA LYS A 60 -21.49 -9.22 -4.32
C LYS A 60 -20.80 -10.51 -3.86
N LYS A 61 -20.33 -11.34 -4.80
CA LYS A 61 -19.63 -12.58 -4.46
C LYS A 61 -18.29 -12.30 -3.78
N LEU A 62 -17.55 -11.30 -4.26
CA LEU A 62 -16.26 -10.90 -3.70
C LEU A 62 -16.44 -10.24 -2.33
N ILE A 63 -17.45 -9.37 -2.18
CA ILE A 63 -17.77 -8.73 -0.90
C ILE A 63 -18.13 -9.80 0.15
N LYS A 64 -18.90 -10.84 -0.23
CA LYS A 64 -19.21 -11.97 0.66
C LYS A 64 -17.95 -12.76 1.06
N SER A 65 -17.03 -13.00 0.12
CA SER A 65 -15.76 -13.69 0.41
C SER A 65 -14.87 -12.85 1.35
N LEU A 66 -14.75 -11.54 1.11
CA LEU A 66 -14.05 -10.60 1.99
C LEU A 66 -14.65 -10.59 3.41
N LYS A 67 -15.97 -10.56 3.53
CA LYS A 67 -16.67 -10.65 4.82
C LYS A 67 -16.26 -11.90 5.60
N LYS A 68 -16.27 -13.06 4.93
CA LYS A 68 -15.85 -14.35 5.52
C LYS A 68 -14.39 -14.31 5.97
N ALA A 69 -13.50 -13.73 5.18
CA ALA A 69 -12.09 -13.59 5.54
C ALA A 69 -11.91 -12.72 6.81
N MET A 70 -12.56 -11.56 6.88
CA MET A 70 -12.50 -10.67 8.05
C MET A 70 -13.11 -11.31 9.31
N GLN A 71 -14.22 -12.05 9.18
CA GLN A 71 -14.80 -12.81 10.29
C GLN A 71 -13.83 -13.89 10.80
N THR A 72 -13.13 -14.57 9.89
CA THR A 72 -12.13 -15.58 10.26
C THR A 72 -10.93 -14.94 10.94
N LEU A 73 -10.45 -13.78 10.46
CA LEU A 73 -9.40 -13.00 11.14
C LEU A 73 -9.80 -12.62 12.56
N ALA A 74 -11.04 -12.16 12.76
CA ALA A 74 -11.55 -11.82 14.09
C ALA A 74 -11.62 -13.04 15.01
N GLN A 75 -11.96 -14.22 14.49
CA GLN A 75 -11.94 -15.48 15.25
C GLN A 75 -10.51 -15.91 15.63
N ASN A 76 -9.53 -15.66 14.75
CA ASN A 76 -8.12 -16.00 14.94
C ASN A 76 -7.29 -14.87 15.61
N GLN A 77 -7.93 -13.74 15.94
CA GLN A 77 -7.31 -12.61 16.63
C GLN A 77 -6.75 -13.07 17.98
N SER A 78 -5.54 -12.62 18.32
CA SER A 78 -4.95 -12.96 19.61
C SER A 78 -5.76 -12.37 20.77
N ARG A 79 -5.55 -12.91 21.98
CA ARG A 79 -6.10 -12.35 23.22
C ARG A 79 -5.80 -10.86 23.40
N LEU A 80 -4.64 -10.38 22.92
CA LEU A 80 -4.20 -8.99 23.04
C LEU A 80 -4.68 -8.09 21.89
N GLY A 81 -5.26 -8.65 20.83
CA GLY A 81 -5.79 -7.90 19.69
C GLY A 81 -5.00 -7.97 18.39
N HIS A 82 -3.81 -8.60 18.39
CA HIS A 82 -2.99 -8.80 17.18
C HIS A 82 -3.69 -9.71 16.16
N ILE A 83 -3.79 -9.25 14.91
CA ILE A 83 -4.35 -9.97 13.76
C ILE A 83 -3.24 -10.80 13.08
N PRO A 84 -3.51 -12.08 12.73
CA PRO A 84 -2.52 -12.95 12.11
C PRO A 84 -2.17 -12.56 10.66
N SER A 85 -0.99 -12.97 10.18
CA SER A 85 -0.55 -12.70 8.80
C SER A 85 -1.18 -13.65 7.78
N LEU A 86 -1.62 -14.83 8.21
CA LEU A 86 -2.46 -15.74 7.44
C LEU A 86 -3.86 -15.81 8.04
N VAL A 87 -4.90 -15.61 7.23
CA VAL A 87 -6.29 -15.54 7.71
C VAL A 87 -6.71 -16.79 8.48
N HIS A 88 -6.24 -17.95 8.06
CA HIS A 88 -6.68 -19.25 8.59
C HIS A 88 -5.86 -19.74 9.79
N ASP A 89 -4.67 -19.17 10.04
CA ASP A 89 -3.74 -19.65 11.06
C ASP A 89 -3.67 -18.65 12.22
N SER A 90 -4.21 -19.07 13.37
CA SER A 90 -4.19 -18.28 14.59
C SER A 90 -2.82 -18.20 15.26
N THR A 91 -1.77 -18.81 14.73
CA THR A 91 -0.41 -18.78 15.30
C THR A 91 0.56 -18.00 14.44
N ASP A 92 0.28 -17.87 13.14
CA ASP A 92 1.07 -17.08 12.20
C ASP A 92 0.90 -15.58 12.46
N ARG A 93 1.87 -14.99 13.17
CA ARG A 93 1.90 -13.58 13.56
C ARG A 93 3.31 -13.05 13.43
N GLY A 94 3.44 -11.73 13.33
CA GLY A 94 4.74 -11.06 13.25
C GLY A 94 4.75 -9.83 12.34
N SER A 95 3.65 -9.60 11.61
CA SER A 95 3.51 -8.47 10.72
C SER A 95 3.02 -7.20 11.44
N SER A 96 3.58 -6.06 11.05
CA SER A 96 3.23 -4.71 11.52
C SER A 96 2.06 -4.10 10.73
N ASP A 97 1.78 -4.61 9.53
CA ASP A 97 0.77 -4.03 8.63
C ASP A 97 -0.59 -4.74 8.65
N CYS A 98 -0.65 -6.02 9.02
CA CYS A 98 -1.90 -6.80 8.96
C CYS A 98 -2.99 -6.27 9.91
N THR A 99 -2.63 -5.85 11.13
CA THR A 99 -3.60 -5.28 12.07
C THR A 99 -4.14 -3.91 11.63
N PRO A 100 -3.31 -2.92 11.25
CA PRO A 100 -3.84 -1.65 10.75
C PRO A 100 -4.57 -1.79 9.40
N LEU A 101 -4.15 -2.71 8.52
CA LEU A 101 -4.87 -3.02 7.29
C LEU A 101 -6.24 -3.67 7.57
N PHE A 102 -6.33 -4.57 8.56
CA PHE A 102 -7.61 -5.13 9.02
C PHE A 102 -8.55 -4.04 9.53
N LEU A 103 -8.06 -3.12 10.37
CA LEU A 103 -8.86 -1.99 10.85
C LEU A 103 -9.36 -1.12 9.69
N MET A 104 -8.48 -0.78 8.73
CA MET A 104 -8.88 -0.05 7.53
C MET A 104 -9.98 -0.80 6.76
N ALA A 105 -9.79 -2.08 6.46
CA ALA A 105 -10.75 -2.88 5.69
C ALA A 105 -12.11 -3.03 6.40
N VAL A 106 -12.12 -3.22 7.73
CA VAL A 106 -13.35 -3.25 8.53
C VAL A 106 -14.12 -1.95 8.43
N ALA A 107 -13.44 -0.81 8.60
CA ALA A 107 -14.11 0.49 8.54
C ALA A 107 -14.71 0.77 7.16
N LEU A 108 -13.97 0.46 6.09
CA LEU A 108 -14.47 0.58 4.71
C LEU A 108 -15.64 -0.37 4.43
N PHE A 109 -15.58 -1.60 4.96
CA PHE A 109 -16.68 -2.55 4.83
C PHE A 109 -17.96 -2.03 5.49
N ARG A 110 -17.86 -1.47 6.70
CA ARG A 110 -18.99 -0.85 7.42
C ARG A 110 -19.61 0.29 6.60
N GLU A 111 -18.78 1.18 6.05
CA GLU A 111 -19.21 2.30 5.21
C GLU A 111 -19.95 1.82 3.96
N VAL A 112 -19.39 0.85 3.23
CA VAL A 112 -19.97 0.36 1.96
C VAL A 112 -21.23 -0.48 2.16
N THR A 113 -21.29 -1.27 3.24
CA THR A 113 -22.41 -2.21 3.47
C THR A 113 -23.51 -1.67 4.37
N GLY A 114 -23.23 -0.60 5.14
CA GLY A 114 -24.12 -0.09 6.19
C GLY A 114 -24.14 -0.94 7.46
N GLU A 115 -23.33 -2.00 7.55
CA GLU A 115 -23.24 -2.85 8.75
C GLU A 115 -22.39 -2.19 9.84
N VAL A 116 -22.92 -1.16 10.50
CA VAL A 116 -22.18 -0.26 11.41
C VAL A 116 -21.38 -0.97 12.52
N ASP A 117 -21.91 -2.06 13.07
CA ASP A 117 -21.29 -2.80 14.19
C ASP A 117 -20.45 -4.01 13.74
N PHE A 118 -20.21 -4.17 12.44
CA PHE A 118 -19.49 -5.33 11.91
C PHE A 118 -18.10 -5.47 12.57
N LEU A 119 -17.90 -6.57 13.31
CA LEU A 119 -16.67 -6.89 14.04
C LEU A 119 -16.26 -5.87 15.11
N GLU A 120 -17.21 -5.20 15.77
CA GLU A 120 -16.95 -4.17 16.79
C GLU A 120 -15.95 -4.59 17.88
N GLU A 121 -16.16 -5.75 18.50
CA GLU A 121 -15.28 -6.21 19.58
C GLU A 121 -13.87 -6.54 19.08
N ALA A 122 -13.74 -7.08 17.87
CA ALA A 122 -12.43 -7.35 17.27
C ALA A 122 -11.70 -6.04 16.89
N ALA A 123 -12.44 -5.05 16.37
CA ALA A 123 -11.90 -3.74 16.03
C ALA A 123 -11.39 -3.00 17.28
N LYS A 124 -12.14 -3.00 18.39
CA LYS A 124 -11.70 -2.41 19.67
C LYS A 124 -10.40 -3.05 20.16
N LYS A 125 -10.32 -4.38 20.18
CA LYS A 125 -9.10 -5.10 20.58
C LYS A 125 -7.91 -4.80 19.66
N ALA A 126 -8.14 -4.75 18.35
CA ALA A 126 -7.10 -4.42 17.38
C ALA A 126 -6.60 -2.97 17.55
N MET A 127 -7.48 -2.00 17.80
CA MET A 127 -7.08 -0.63 18.09
C MET A 127 -6.25 -0.53 19.39
N LEU A 128 -6.64 -1.26 20.43
CA LEU A 128 -5.86 -1.34 21.67
C LEU A 128 -4.48 -1.96 21.44
N TRP A 129 -4.40 -3.04 20.65
CA TRP A 129 -3.12 -3.61 20.24
C TRP A 129 -2.23 -2.59 19.55
N MET A 130 -2.79 -1.77 18.64
CA MET A 130 -2.04 -0.73 17.94
C MET A 130 -1.55 0.39 18.85
N GLU A 131 -2.22 0.66 19.97
CA GLU A 131 -1.71 1.60 20.99
C GLU A 131 -0.40 1.10 21.61
N TYR A 132 -0.33 -0.19 21.92
CA TYR A 132 0.88 -0.81 22.46
C TYR A 132 2.04 -0.90 21.46
N GLN A 133 1.79 -0.69 20.16
CA GLN A 133 2.86 -0.62 19.15
C GLN A 133 3.52 0.77 19.09
N SER A 134 3.12 1.73 19.93
CA SER A 134 3.80 3.01 20.02
C SER A 134 4.89 2.95 21.09
N PRO A 135 6.19 2.89 20.73
CA PRO A 135 7.27 2.78 21.72
C PRO A 135 7.44 4.05 22.57
N SER A 136 6.77 5.14 22.19
CA SER A 136 6.80 6.42 22.89
C SER A 136 5.46 6.81 23.51
N ASP A 137 4.45 5.93 23.44
CA ASP A 137 3.06 6.21 23.86
C ASP A 137 2.49 7.51 23.25
N ARG A 138 2.74 7.70 21.95
CA ARG A 138 2.41 8.93 21.21
C ARG A 138 1.83 8.64 19.83
N VAL A 139 0.97 7.63 19.70
CA VAL A 139 0.27 7.22 18.46
C VAL A 139 1.12 6.73 17.28
N ILE A 140 2.33 7.25 17.04
CA ILE A 140 3.23 6.73 16.00
C ILE A 140 3.66 5.32 16.37
N VAL A 141 3.54 4.39 15.43
CA VAL A 141 3.85 2.98 15.67
C VAL A 141 5.19 2.63 15.06
N ASP A 142 5.95 1.80 15.77
CA ASP A 142 7.18 1.23 15.23
C ASP A 142 6.94 -0.14 14.59
N GLN A 143 7.98 -0.62 13.91
CA GLN A 143 8.02 -1.94 13.34
C GLN A 143 9.46 -2.46 13.34
N LEU A 144 9.58 -3.78 13.29
CA LEU A 144 10.86 -4.46 13.13
C LEU A 144 11.23 -4.54 11.65
N PRO A 145 12.50 -4.81 11.30
CA PRO A 145 12.86 -5.13 9.92
C PRO A 145 11.98 -6.25 9.36
N THR A 146 11.70 -6.19 8.06
CA THR A 146 10.98 -7.25 7.31
C THR A 146 9.60 -7.62 7.86
N SER A 147 8.93 -6.74 8.59
CA SER A 147 7.63 -7.03 9.21
C SER A 147 6.42 -6.41 8.50
N ASP A 148 6.61 -5.63 7.44
CA ASP A 148 5.50 -5.18 6.59
C ASP A 148 5.51 -5.93 5.26
N TRP A 149 4.80 -5.42 4.25
CA TRP A 149 4.78 -6.02 2.92
C TRP A 149 6.15 -6.25 2.30
N ARG A 150 7.17 -5.52 2.75
CA ARG A 150 8.56 -5.65 2.35
C ARG A 150 9.27 -6.67 3.26
N ASP A 151 8.79 -7.91 3.24
CA ASP A 151 9.29 -9.03 4.05
C ASP A 151 10.74 -9.46 3.72
N GLU A 152 11.36 -8.86 2.70
CA GLU A 152 12.77 -9.06 2.36
C GLU A 152 13.60 -7.75 2.39
N GLN A 153 13.04 -6.64 2.91
CA GLN A 153 13.74 -5.35 3.02
C GLN A 153 13.63 -4.75 4.43
N TRP A 154 14.70 -4.12 4.89
CA TRP A 154 14.75 -3.47 6.19
C TRP A 154 14.03 -2.13 6.20
N VAL A 155 12.88 -2.12 6.87
CA VAL A 155 12.15 -0.91 7.24
C VAL A 155 12.07 -0.85 8.77
N LEU A 156 12.98 -0.08 9.39
CA LEU A 156 13.17 -0.09 10.85
C LEU A 156 12.47 1.07 11.55
N GLY A 157 11.79 0.77 12.66
CA GLY A 157 11.21 1.79 13.53
C GLY A 157 9.97 2.43 12.90
N TYR A 158 9.96 3.74 12.74
CA TYR A 158 8.78 4.42 12.17
C TYR A 158 8.79 4.30 10.65
N GLY A 159 8.14 3.24 10.12
CA GLY A 159 7.94 3.05 8.68
C GLY A 159 6.80 3.92 8.13
N LEU A 160 7.02 4.53 6.96
CA LEU A 160 6.03 5.41 6.32
C LEU A 160 4.73 4.68 5.99
N PHE A 161 4.83 3.54 5.30
CA PHE A 161 3.67 2.76 4.86
C PHE A 161 2.72 2.45 6.02
N VAL A 162 3.22 1.76 7.06
CA VAL A 162 2.38 1.35 8.20
C VAL A 162 1.77 2.57 8.89
N ASN A 163 2.53 3.63 9.14
CA ASN A 163 2.00 4.82 9.81
C ASN A 163 0.97 5.59 8.95
N THR A 164 1.06 5.54 7.61
CA THR A 164 -0.02 6.06 6.76
C THR A 164 -1.30 5.23 6.88
N VAL A 165 -1.21 3.90 6.96
CA VAL A 165 -2.38 3.02 7.22
C VAL A 165 -2.96 3.28 8.61
N VAL A 166 -2.10 3.51 9.61
CA VAL A 166 -2.55 3.91 10.96
C VAL A 166 -3.35 5.20 10.92
N TYR A 167 -2.81 6.22 10.26
CA TYR A 167 -3.53 7.48 10.08
C TYR A 167 -4.88 7.25 9.37
N ILE A 168 -4.92 6.44 8.32
CA ILE A 168 -6.14 6.15 7.55
C ILE A 168 -7.20 5.51 8.44
N TYR A 169 -6.90 4.43 9.17
CA TYR A 169 -7.92 3.78 10.01
C TYR A 169 -8.36 4.72 11.14
N LEU A 170 -7.46 5.48 11.76
CA LEU A 170 -7.84 6.44 12.82
C LEU A 170 -8.86 7.46 12.31
N ARG A 171 -8.70 7.92 11.06
CA ARG A 171 -9.67 8.83 10.43
C ARG A 171 -11.00 8.16 10.14
N LEU A 172 -10.99 6.91 9.68
CA LEU A 172 -12.20 6.15 9.39
C LEU A 172 -13.00 5.78 10.67
N PHE A 173 -12.31 5.54 11.78
CA PHE A 173 -12.93 5.30 13.09
C PHE A 173 -13.25 6.58 13.89
N GLY A 174 -13.15 7.76 13.27
CA GLY A 174 -13.47 9.03 13.94
C GLY A 174 -12.46 9.49 15.02
N GLN A 175 -11.31 8.81 15.15
CA GLN A 175 -10.23 9.18 16.08
C GLN A 175 -9.38 10.34 15.54
N HIS A 176 -10.04 11.45 15.23
CA HIS A 176 -9.45 12.58 14.52
C HIS A 176 -8.28 13.23 15.26
N ASP A 177 -8.35 13.35 16.58
CA ASP A 177 -7.28 14.02 17.35
C ASP A 177 -6.00 13.18 17.38
N ARG A 178 -6.13 11.85 17.47
CA ARG A 178 -5.00 10.92 17.34
C ARG A 178 -4.41 10.95 15.94
N ALA A 179 -5.25 10.96 14.91
CA ALA A 179 -4.79 11.08 13.53
C ALA A 179 -4.04 12.40 13.29
N SER A 180 -4.53 13.52 13.83
CA SER A 180 -3.85 14.82 13.74
C SER A 180 -2.48 14.81 14.44
N ARG A 181 -2.39 14.23 15.64
CA ARG A 181 -1.11 14.05 16.34
C ARG A 181 -0.13 13.18 15.55
N LEU A 182 -0.61 12.09 14.96
CA LEU A 182 0.22 11.22 14.12
C LEU A 182 0.77 11.98 12.90
N ARG A 183 -0.09 12.74 12.20
CA ARG A 183 0.32 13.58 11.08
C ARG A 183 1.37 14.62 11.48
N GLU A 184 1.19 15.29 12.62
CA GLU A 184 2.16 16.24 13.15
C GLU A 184 3.52 15.58 13.40
N MET A 185 3.53 14.40 14.03
CA MET A 185 4.75 13.64 14.31
C MET A 185 5.45 13.18 13.04
N MET A 186 4.72 12.63 12.07
CA MET A 186 5.28 12.27 10.76
C MET A 186 5.83 13.50 10.01
N GLY A 187 5.27 14.69 10.27
CA GLY A 187 5.71 15.97 9.71
C GLY A 187 6.96 16.57 10.36
N ARG A 188 7.48 15.99 11.46
CA ARG A 188 8.77 16.39 12.05
C ARG A 188 9.92 15.95 11.15
N PHE A 189 11.04 16.66 11.24
CA PHE A 189 12.24 16.29 10.48
C PHE A 189 12.86 15.00 10.99
N THR A 190 13.44 14.23 10.07
CA THR A 190 14.38 13.17 10.45
C THR A 190 15.59 13.79 11.17
N ILE A 191 16.14 13.08 12.17
CA ILE A 191 17.30 13.56 12.92
C ILE A 191 18.58 13.31 12.10
N LYS A 192 19.43 14.33 11.95
CA LYS A 192 20.78 14.25 11.38
C LYS A 192 21.82 14.50 12.48
N GLY A 193 22.66 13.51 12.79
CA GLY A 193 23.85 13.67 13.65
C GLY A 193 24.06 12.57 14.69
N ASP A 194 25.28 12.48 15.25
CA ASP A 194 25.73 11.46 16.22
C ASP A 194 25.11 11.59 17.62
N ARG A 195 24.35 12.66 17.87
CA ARG A 195 23.68 12.91 19.16
C ARG A 195 22.27 13.44 18.96
N GLN A 196 21.32 12.81 19.65
CA GLN A 196 19.96 13.33 19.79
C GLN A 196 19.97 14.50 20.80
N ASN A 197 19.57 15.69 20.37
CA ASN A 197 19.22 16.76 21.30
C ASN A 197 17.96 16.33 22.06
N ARG A 198 17.98 16.43 23.40
CA ARG A 198 16.91 15.92 24.31
C ARG A 198 15.49 16.39 24.00
N HIS A 199 15.31 17.39 23.12
CA HIS A 199 14.04 18.00 22.76
C HIS A 199 13.63 17.82 21.29
N VAL A 200 14.39 17.07 20.49
CA VAL A 200 14.05 16.81 19.07
C VAL A 200 13.48 15.40 18.94
N HIS A 201 12.21 15.33 18.54
CA HIS A 201 11.54 14.09 18.18
C HIS A 201 11.64 13.87 16.68
N GLU A 202 12.11 12.68 16.29
CA GLU A 202 12.19 12.26 14.91
C GLU A 202 10.80 12.18 14.25
N GLY A 203 10.75 12.57 12.99
CA GLY A 203 9.63 12.30 12.09
C GLY A 203 10.16 11.84 10.73
N LEU A 204 9.31 11.89 9.70
CA LEU A 204 9.60 11.36 8.37
C LEU A 204 9.91 12.45 7.34
N LEU A 205 9.89 13.72 7.74
CA LEU A 205 10.13 14.82 6.82
C LEU A 205 11.62 14.99 6.49
N LEU A 206 11.92 15.21 5.21
CA LEU A 206 13.26 15.47 4.71
C LEU A 206 13.42 16.95 4.32
N ARG A 207 14.50 17.59 4.75
CA ARG A 207 14.68 19.06 4.64
C ARG A 207 14.65 19.61 3.21
N HIS A 208 15.17 18.84 2.25
CA HIS A 208 15.32 19.27 0.85
C HIS A 208 14.68 18.31 -0.14
N LYS A 209 13.79 17.42 0.32
CA LYS A 209 13.10 16.47 -0.55
C LYS A 209 11.59 16.66 -0.45
N PRO A 210 10.84 16.55 -1.56
CA PRO A 210 9.40 16.79 -1.56
C PRO A 210 8.59 15.62 -0.99
N TYR A 211 9.24 14.53 -0.60
CA TYR A 211 8.63 13.31 -0.09
C TYR A 211 9.02 13.00 1.36
N TYR A 212 8.35 12.01 1.93
CA TYR A 212 8.64 11.45 3.25
C TYR A 212 9.65 10.31 3.12
N ALA A 213 10.56 10.23 4.10
CA ALA A 213 11.52 9.14 4.26
C ALA A 213 10.82 7.77 4.34
N LEU A 214 11.46 6.72 3.83
CA LEU A 214 10.99 5.34 3.97
C LEU A 214 10.80 4.97 5.46
N TRP A 215 11.80 5.29 6.30
CA TRP A 215 11.71 5.10 7.75
C TRP A 215 12.68 5.99 8.54
N SER A 216 12.40 6.16 9.83
CA SER A 216 13.28 6.82 10.80
C SER A 216 13.17 6.21 12.20
N TYR A 217 14.27 6.16 12.94
CA TYR A 217 14.27 5.79 14.35
C TYR A 217 15.50 6.36 15.08
N LYS A 218 15.28 7.24 16.07
CA LYS A 218 16.36 7.95 16.77
C LYS A 218 17.33 8.62 15.76
N VAL A 219 18.60 8.22 15.77
CA VAL A 219 19.64 8.74 14.86
C VAL A 219 19.71 8.00 13.51
N TYR A 220 19.02 6.87 13.37
CA TYR A 220 18.99 6.06 12.16
C TYR A 220 17.82 6.47 11.26
N ARG A 221 18.00 6.37 9.94
CA ARG A 221 16.96 6.65 8.94
C ARG A 221 17.31 6.05 7.58
N SER A 222 16.29 5.87 6.75
CA SER A 222 16.46 5.72 5.30
C SER A 222 15.77 6.88 4.59
N GLU A 223 16.56 7.73 3.94
CA GLU A 223 16.04 8.86 3.14
C GLU A 223 15.55 8.45 1.74
N ARG A 224 15.41 7.14 1.49
CA ARG A 224 14.89 6.61 0.22
C ARG A 224 13.40 6.87 0.11
N PHE A 225 12.93 6.94 -1.13
CA PHE A 225 11.55 7.12 -1.50
C PHE A 225 10.84 5.77 -1.60
N ASP A 226 9.82 5.57 -0.77
CA ASP A 226 8.84 4.49 -0.91
C ASP A 226 7.62 4.98 -1.68
N LEU A 227 7.35 4.36 -2.84
CA LEU A 227 6.22 4.74 -3.68
C LEU A 227 4.87 4.47 -2.99
N LEU A 228 4.73 3.37 -2.25
CA LEU A 228 3.46 2.98 -1.63
C LEU A 228 3.06 3.96 -0.52
N GLY A 229 3.95 4.14 0.47
CA GLY A 229 3.73 5.04 1.59
C GLY A 229 3.53 6.50 1.15
N ASN A 230 4.31 6.98 0.17
CA ASN A 230 4.13 8.35 -0.34
C ASN A 230 2.83 8.50 -1.15
N SER A 231 2.39 7.48 -1.89
CA SER A 231 1.08 7.49 -2.55
C SER A 231 -0.06 7.53 -1.55
N LEU A 232 0.02 6.75 -0.47
CA LEU A 232 -0.94 6.80 0.64
C LEU A 232 -0.91 8.15 1.39
N ALA A 233 0.25 8.79 1.52
CA ALA A 233 0.34 10.12 2.11
C ALA A 233 -0.42 11.18 1.27
N ILE A 234 -0.38 11.07 -0.07
CA ILE A 234 -1.20 11.91 -0.96
C ILE A 234 -2.68 11.57 -0.83
N LEU A 235 -3.02 10.27 -0.92
CA LEU A 235 -4.41 9.81 -0.86
C LEU A 235 -5.10 10.19 0.45
N SER A 236 -4.42 10.05 1.58
CA SER A 236 -4.98 10.35 2.91
C SER A 236 -4.94 11.84 3.30
N GLY A 237 -4.28 12.68 2.49
CA GLY A 237 -4.13 14.12 2.77
C GLY A 237 -3.08 14.46 3.83
N ILE A 238 -2.22 13.50 4.21
CA ILE A 238 -1.02 13.79 5.01
C ILE A 238 -0.12 14.76 4.23
N ALA A 239 0.13 14.48 2.95
CA ALA A 239 0.78 15.41 2.04
C ALA A 239 -0.18 16.55 1.66
N SER A 240 0.27 17.80 1.83
CA SER A 240 -0.48 18.96 1.36
C SER A 240 -0.60 18.95 -0.17
N PRO A 241 -1.58 19.65 -0.77
CA PRO A 241 -1.70 19.73 -2.22
C PRO A 241 -0.45 20.27 -2.94
N SER A 242 0.31 21.19 -2.31
CA SER A 242 1.59 21.67 -2.86
C SER A 242 2.64 20.57 -2.84
N ARG A 243 2.84 19.92 -1.69
CA ARG A 243 3.78 18.81 -1.53
C ARG A 243 3.46 17.65 -2.47
N ALA A 244 2.18 17.30 -2.62
CA ALA A 244 1.75 16.25 -3.55
C ALA A 244 2.17 16.57 -5.00
N ARG A 245 2.04 17.83 -5.45
CA ARG A 245 2.49 18.23 -6.79
C ARG A 245 4.00 18.12 -6.97
N GLU A 246 4.77 18.60 -5.99
CA GLU A 246 6.24 18.52 -6.01
C GLU A 246 6.74 17.07 -5.97
N LEU A 247 6.11 16.24 -5.13
CA LEU A 247 6.41 14.82 -5.02
C LEU A 247 6.17 14.09 -6.34
N ILE A 248 5.02 14.29 -6.97
CA ILE A 248 4.71 13.70 -8.29
C ILE A 248 5.71 14.18 -9.34
N SER A 249 6.04 15.48 -9.35
CA SER A 249 7.03 16.01 -10.29
C SER A 249 8.39 15.34 -10.10
N TRP A 250 8.82 15.16 -8.86
CA TRP A 250 10.07 14.48 -8.53
C TRP A 250 10.04 13.01 -8.99
N VAL A 251 8.97 12.27 -8.71
CA VAL A 251 8.84 10.86 -9.16
C VAL A 251 8.97 10.75 -10.68
N GLU A 252 8.30 11.61 -11.45
CA GLU A 252 8.38 11.56 -12.91
C GLU A 252 9.79 11.89 -13.42
N THR A 253 10.46 12.90 -12.84
CA THR A 253 11.84 13.26 -13.18
C THR A 253 12.84 12.14 -12.87
N GLU A 254 12.73 11.49 -11.71
CA GLU A 254 13.62 10.35 -11.39
C GLU A 254 13.36 9.16 -12.33
N CYS A 255 12.10 8.92 -12.68
CA CYS A 255 11.76 7.88 -13.65
C CYS A 255 12.31 8.19 -15.05
N ASP A 256 12.32 9.46 -15.47
CA ASP A 256 12.96 9.88 -16.73
C ASP A 256 14.46 9.58 -16.68
N SER A 257 15.15 9.99 -15.60
CA SER A 257 16.57 9.73 -15.42
C SER A 257 16.93 8.23 -15.44
N LEU A 258 16.11 7.38 -14.81
CA LEU A 258 16.32 5.93 -14.83
C LEU A 258 16.03 5.29 -16.18
N ARG A 259 15.11 5.85 -16.97
CA ARG A 259 14.93 5.42 -18.37
C ARG A 259 16.13 5.80 -19.22
N GLU A 260 16.68 7.00 -19.05
CA GLU A 260 17.90 7.45 -19.75
C GLU A 260 19.10 6.54 -19.44
N SER A 261 19.24 6.09 -18.20
CA SER A 261 20.28 5.14 -17.78
C SER A 261 19.96 3.67 -18.05
N LYS A 262 18.79 3.35 -18.65
CA LYS A 262 18.29 1.98 -18.88
C LYS A 262 18.12 1.15 -17.60
N GLU A 263 17.99 1.82 -16.44
CA GLU A 263 17.65 1.19 -15.16
C GLU A 263 16.12 1.03 -14.95
N LEU A 264 15.31 1.57 -15.88
CA LEU A 264 13.85 1.44 -15.92
C LEU A 264 13.34 1.35 -17.38
N ALA A 265 12.52 0.33 -17.69
CA ALA A 265 11.93 0.14 -19.02
C ALA A 265 10.45 0.51 -19.11
N ALA A 266 9.70 0.45 -18.00
CA ALA A 266 8.28 0.80 -18.03
C ALA A 266 8.05 2.32 -17.85
N GLU A 267 6.89 2.80 -18.31
CA GLU A 267 6.40 4.13 -17.98
C GLU A 267 5.75 4.21 -16.59
N LEU A 268 6.13 3.31 -15.67
CA LEU A 268 5.63 3.21 -14.31
C LEU A 268 6.79 3.30 -13.31
N PRO A 269 6.59 3.99 -12.17
CA PRO A 269 7.61 4.05 -11.15
C PRO A 269 7.77 2.70 -10.45
N PRO A 270 8.99 2.19 -10.23
CA PRO A 270 9.23 1.11 -9.28
C PRO A 270 8.91 1.51 -7.83
N ASN A 271 8.85 0.50 -6.96
CA ASN A 271 8.40 0.67 -5.59
C ASN A 271 9.39 1.43 -4.68
N LEU A 272 10.66 1.59 -5.09
CA LEU A 272 11.71 2.19 -4.29
C LEU A 272 12.70 2.95 -5.17
N PHE A 273 13.08 4.16 -4.75
CA PHE A 273 14.20 4.90 -5.34
C PHE A 273 15.02 5.69 -4.31
N PRO A 274 16.30 5.98 -4.58
CA PRO A 274 17.13 5.25 -5.55
C PRO A 274 17.25 3.77 -5.15
N TYR A 275 17.63 2.90 -6.08
CA TYR A 275 17.91 1.49 -5.76
C TYR A 275 19.07 1.39 -4.77
N ILE A 276 19.01 0.40 -3.88
CA ILE A 276 20.10 0.05 -2.95
C ILE A 276 21.14 -0.72 -3.75
N LYS A 277 22.35 -0.17 -3.89
CA LYS A 277 23.46 -0.80 -4.62
C LYS A 277 24.43 -1.49 -3.64
N PRO A 278 25.15 -2.55 -4.06
CA PRO A 278 26.24 -3.09 -3.25
C PRO A 278 27.22 -1.99 -2.84
N GLY A 279 27.51 -1.90 -1.55
CA GLY A 279 28.35 -0.85 -0.96
C GLY A 279 27.58 0.35 -0.41
N ASP A 280 26.29 0.49 -0.69
CA ASP A 280 25.45 1.46 0.00
C ASP A 280 25.36 1.12 1.51
N PRO A 281 25.28 2.12 2.41
CA PRO A 281 25.22 1.88 3.86
C PRO A 281 24.03 1.01 4.33
N ASP A 282 22.96 0.94 3.54
CA ASP A 282 21.77 0.14 3.79
C ASP A 282 21.71 -1.15 2.95
N TRP A 283 22.78 -1.51 2.24
CA TRP A 283 22.94 -2.82 1.64
C TRP A 283 23.18 -3.89 2.71
N ILE A 284 22.49 -5.02 2.60
CA ILE A 284 22.60 -6.15 3.52
C ILE A 284 22.84 -7.40 2.68
N PRO A 285 23.71 -8.35 3.11
CA PRO A 285 24.05 -9.52 2.30
C PRO A 285 22.86 -10.33 1.78
N ARG A 286 21.73 -10.36 2.50
CA ARG A 286 20.50 -11.03 2.06
C ARG A 286 19.95 -10.47 0.74
N TYR A 287 20.20 -9.19 0.43
CA TYR A 287 19.73 -8.56 -0.80
C TYR A 287 20.40 -9.13 -2.05
N GLU A 288 21.57 -9.76 -1.91
CA GLU A 288 22.23 -10.43 -3.03
C GLU A 288 21.39 -11.53 -3.67
N GLN A 289 20.51 -12.17 -2.87
CA GLN A 289 19.70 -13.30 -3.30
C GLN A 289 18.38 -12.89 -3.97
N PHE A 290 17.69 -11.88 -3.43
CA PHE A 290 16.31 -11.56 -3.82
C PHE A 290 16.06 -10.07 -4.16
N ASN A 291 16.98 -9.17 -3.82
CA ASN A 291 16.77 -7.72 -3.88
C ASN A 291 17.93 -6.99 -4.56
N GLN A 292 18.38 -7.50 -5.69
CA GLN A 292 19.30 -6.77 -6.58
C GLN A 292 18.63 -5.46 -7.07
N PRO A 293 19.41 -4.44 -7.48
CA PRO A 293 18.84 -3.19 -7.99
C PRO A 293 17.81 -3.41 -9.11
N GLY A 294 16.61 -2.88 -8.95
CA GLY A 294 15.50 -3.04 -9.91
C GLY A 294 14.71 -4.35 -9.75
N GLU A 295 14.98 -5.12 -8.70
CA GLU A 295 14.29 -6.37 -8.38
C GLU A 295 13.47 -6.28 -7.10
N TYR A 296 12.36 -7.02 -7.06
CA TYR A 296 11.52 -7.26 -5.89
C TYR A 296 11.28 -6.01 -5.02
N HIS A 297 11.72 -5.98 -3.76
CA HIS A 297 11.57 -4.82 -2.87
C HIS A 297 12.54 -3.67 -3.16
N ASN A 298 13.66 -3.95 -3.85
CA ASN A 298 14.70 -3.00 -4.21
C ASN A 298 14.49 -2.38 -5.61
N GLY A 299 13.28 -1.87 -5.84
CA GLY A 299 12.97 -1.19 -7.08
C GLY A 299 12.33 -2.06 -8.15
N GLY A 300 11.71 -3.19 -7.79
CA GLY A 300 10.80 -3.89 -8.69
C GLY A 300 9.54 -3.05 -8.99
N ILE A 301 8.91 -3.30 -10.13
CA ILE A 301 7.64 -2.67 -10.49
C ILE A 301 6.50 -3.58 -10.02
N TRP A 302 5.73 -3.11 -9.04
CA TRP A 302 4.62 -3.86 -8.45
C TRP A 302 3.28 -3.27 -8.94
N PRO A 303 2.44 -4.05 -9.64
CA PRO A 303 1.18 -3.53 -10.16
C PRO A 303 0.25 -2.97 -9.08
N PHE A 304 0.20 -3.59 -7.90
CA PHE A 304 -0.66 -3.09 -6.81
C PHE A 304 -0.17 -1.71 -6.30
N VAL A 305 1.14 -1.51 -6.17
CA VAL A 305 1.74 -0.22 -5.79
C VAL A 305 1.51 0.83 -6.89
N CYS A 306 1.65 0.44 -8.15
CA CYS A 306 1.34 1.31 -9.29
C CYS A 306 -0.14 1.71 -9.29
N GLY A 307 -1.05 0.82 -8.88
CA GLY A 307 -2.47 1.13 -8.71
C GLY A 307 -2.71 2.23 -7.66
N PHE A 308 -2.00 2.19 -6.53
CA PHE A 308 -2.01 3.27 -5.55
C PHE A 308 -1.46 4.58 -6.12
N TYR A 309 -0.37 4.52 -6.90
CA TYR A 309 0.20 5.70 -7.54
C TYR A 309 -0.78 6.36 -8.54
N VAL A 310 -1.43 5.56 -9.39
CA VAL A 310 -2.47 6.06 -10.32
C VAL A 310 -3.60 6.76 -9.53
N ALA A 311 -4.08 6.17 -8.44
CA ALA A 311 -5.07 6.82 -7.59
C ALA A 311 -4.55 8.10 -6.92
N ALA A 312 -3.29 8.13 -6.47
CA ALA A 312 -2.67 9.32 -5.91
C ALA A 312 -2.57 10.48 -6.93
N LEU A 313 -2.29 10.16 -8.21
CA LEU A 313 -2.33 11.14 -9.30
C LEU A 313 -3.73 11.75 -9.48
N VAL A 314 -4.78 10.93 -9.37
CA VAL A 314 -6.18 11.40 -9.38
C VAL A 314 -6.45 12.32 -8.17
N ALA A 315 -6.04 11.93 -6.97
CA ALA A 315 -6.20 12.77 -5.77
C ALA A 315 -5.47 14.12 -5.88
N ALA A 316 -4.32 14.14 -6.56
CA ALA A 316 -3.57 15.36 -6.86
C ALA A 316 -4.10 16.12 -8.10
N LYS A 317 -5.24 15.70 -8.67
CA LYS A 317 -5.88 16.27 -9.87
C LYS A 317 -5.01 16.24 -11.13
N ARG A 318 -4.04 15.33 -11.20
CA ARG A 318 -3.15 15.11 -12.37
C ARG A 318 -3.79 14.12 -13.36
N TYR A 319 -5.04 14.38 -13.77
CA TYR A 319 -5.87 13.41 -14.49
C TYR A 319 -5.24 12.88 -15.79
N LYS A 320 -4.63 13.75 -16.60
CA LYS A 320 -3.94 13.32 -17.84
C LYS A 320 -2.79 12.35 -17.56
N LEU A 321 -2.02 12.61 -16.50
CA LEU A 321 -0.93 11.71 -16.09
C LEU A 321 -1.50 10.41 -15.52
N ALA A 322 -2.57 10.47 -14.73
CA ALA A 322 -3.25 9.29 -14.22
C ALA A 322 -3.77 8.38 -15.34
N GLU A 323 -4.39 8.95 -16.38
CA GLU A 323 -4.82 8.21 -17.58
C GLU A 323 -3.63 7.54 -18.29
N LYS A 324 -2.54 8.28 -18.51
CA LYS A 324 -1.31 7.72 -19.11
C LYS A 324 -0.75 6.55 -18.29
N LYS A 325 -0.66 6.70 -16.97
CA LYS A 325 -0.15 5.65 -16.08
C LYS A 325 -1.09 4.46 -15.98
N LEU A 326 -2.41 4.66 -16.05
CA LEU A 326 -3.37 3.56 -16.11
C LEU A 326 -3.20 2.73 -17.39
N ILE A 327 -2.98 3.37 -18.54
CA ILE A 327 -2.70 2.67 -19.79
C ILE A 327 -1.40 1.87 -19.67
N ALA A 328 -0.33 2.49 -19.15
CA ALA A 328 0.93 1.78 -18.91
C ALA A 328 0.78 0.60 -17.95
N LEU A 329 -0.04 0.73 -16.90
CA LEU A 329 -0.37 -0.35 -15.98
C LEU A 329 -1.18 -1.45 -16.67
N THR A 330 -2.12 -1.08 -17.54
CA THR A 330 -2.92 -2.02 -18.33
C THR A 330 -2.05 -2.86 -19.26
N GLU A 331 -1.04 -2.26 -19.89
CA GLU A 331 -0.08 -3.00 -20.70
C GLU A 331 0.85 -3.88 -19.85
N LEU A 332 1.29 -3.39 -18.69
CA LEU A 332 2.18 -4.13 -17.79
C LEU A 332 1.54 -5.43 -17.30
N ILE A 333 0.24 -5.44 -16.95
CA ILE A 333 -0.44 -6.62 -16.38
C ILE A 333 -0.81 -7.70 -17.40
N ARG A 334 -0.54 -7.48 -18.70
CA ARG A 334 -0.94 -8.42 -19.76
C ARG A 334 -0.10 -9.69 -19.81
N PRO A 335 1.24 -9.63 -19.90
CA PRO A 335 2.06 -10.83 -19.96
C PRO A 335 1.81 -11.68 -18.71
N ALA A 336 1.79 -13.00 -18.89
CA ALA A 336 1.79 -13.99 -17.82
C ALA A 336 3.16 -14.66 -17.77
N ARG A 337 3.49 -15.26 -16.63
CA ARG A 337 4.75 -15.98 -16.42
C ARG A 337 4.64 -17.44 -16.84
N GLU A 338 3.57 -18.12 -16.42
CA GLU A 338 3.37 -19.56 -16.62
C GLU A 338 2.00 -19.88 -17.23
N ALA A 339 0.95 -19.14 -16.87
CA ALA A 339 -0.42 -19.42 -17.29
C ALA A 339 -0.70 -18.97 -18.73
N ASP A 340 -1.47 -19.77 -19.48
CA ASP A 340 -1.98 -19.40 -20.81
C ASP A 340 -3.22 -18.49 -20.69
N VAL A 341 -2.98 -17.22 -20.38
CA VAL A 341 -4.01 -16.22 -20.11
C VAL A 341 -3.67 -14.89 -20.77
N LYS A 342 -4.69 -14.15 -21.18
CA LYS A 342 -4.52 -12.84 -21.83
C LYS A 342 -4.01 -11.74 -20.89
N PHE A 343 -4.33 -11.86 -19.60
CA PHE A 343 -3.91 -10.95 -18.55
C PHE A 343 -3.32 -11.77 -17.40
N GLY A 344 -2.01 -11.62 -17.19
CA GLY A 344 -1.25 -12.33 -16.18
C GLY A 344 -1.41 -11.78 -14.78
N PHE A 345 -1.60 -10.47 -14.60
CA PHE A 345 -1.68 -9.82 -13.27
C PHE A 345 -0.59 -10.35 -12.32
N ASN A 346 0.67 -10.33 -12.76
CA ASN A 346 1.78 -10.84 -11.97
C ASN A 346 1.99 -10.05 -10.68
N GLU A 347 2.74 -10.66 -9.78
CA GLU A 347 3.16 -10.06 -8.53
C GLU A 347 4.04 -8.82 -8.74
N TRP A 348 5.10 -8.95 -9.53
CA TRP A 348 6.04 -7.87 -9.82
C TRP A 348 6.81 -8.09 -11.12
N TYR A 349 7.49 -7.05 -11.59
CA TYR A 349 8.27 -7.03 -12.83
C TYR A 349 9.65 -6.43 -12.56
N ARG A 350 10.69 -7.01 -13.17
CA ARG A 350 12.05 -6.45 -13.14
C ARG A 350 12.06 -5.09 -13.85
N ALA A 351 12.66 -4.08 -13.21
CA ALA A 351 12.56 -2.71 -13.68
C ALA A 351 13.19 -2.47 -15.06
N GLN A 352 14.34 -3.11 -15.32
CA GLN A 352 15.18 -2.85 -16.49
C GLN A 352 14.61 -3.41 -17.80
N ASP A 353 13.83 -4.48 -17.76
CA ASP A 353 13.37 -5.20 -18.97
C ASP A 353 11.87 -5.56 -18.95
N ARG A 354 11.19 -5.39 -17.81
CA ARG A 354 9.79 -5.80 -17.57
C ARG A 354 9.59 -7.32 -17.61
N THR A 355 10.62 -8.11 -17.33
CA THR A 355 10.46 -9.56 -17.14
C THR A 355 9.46 -9.81 -16.01
N THR A 356 8.43 -10.62 -16.30
CA THR A 356 7.41 -11.06 -15.32
C THR A 356 8.04 -11.91 -14.23
N GLN A 357 7.70 -11.61 -12.97
CA GLN A 357 8.23 -12.31 -11.80
C GLN A 357 7.11 -12.59 -10.79
N GLY A 358 7.42 -13.45 -9.81
CA GLY A 358 6.44 -13.92 -8.84
C GLY A 358 5.33 -14.77 -9.47
N GLN A 359 4.13 -14.76 -8.90
CA GLN A 359 3.02 -15.61 -9.36
C GLN A 359 2.02 -14.90 -10.27
N ASP A 360 1.43 -15.65 -11.19
CA ASP A 360 0.31 -15.19 -12.02
C ASP A 360 -0.98 -15.06 -11.20
N TRP A 361 -1.87 -14.18 -11.64
CA TRP A 361 -3.19 -13.92 -11.06
C TRP A 361 -3.13 -13.54 -9.60
N GLN A 362 -2.30 -12.55 -9.27
CA GLN A 362 -2.18 -11.99 -7.93
C GLN A 362 -3.38 -11.12 -7.56
N SER A 363 -4.00 -11.42 -6.42
CA SER A 363 -5.28 -10.83 -5.97
C SER A 363 -5.15 -9.32 -5.74
N TRP A 364 -4.11 -8.86 -5.04
CA TRP A 364 -3.87 -7.43 -4.81
C TRP A 364 -3.57 -6.64 -6.10
N SER A 365 -2.89 -7.24 -7.10
CA SER A 365 -2.63 -6.63 -8.40
C SER A 365 -3.94 -6.43 -9.16
N ALA A 366 -4.80 -7.45 -9.19
CA ALA A 366 -6.13 -7.36 -9.81
C ALA A 366 -7.04 -6.36 -9.08
N ALA A 367 -7.10 -6.41 -7.76
CA ALA A 367 -7.94 -5.52 -6.97
C ALA A 367 -7.50 -4.05 -7.08
N MET A 368 -6.20 -3.77 -6.97
CA MET A 368 -5.70 -2.41 -7.09
C MET A 368 -5.76 -1.87 -8.51
N TYR A 369 -5.74 -2.73 -9.53
CA TYR A 369 -6.08 -2.31 -10.90
C TYR A 369 -7.52 -1.80 -10.99
N LEU A 370 -8.49 -2.54 -10.44
CA LEU A 370 -9.90 -2.11 -10.41
C LEU A 370 -10.07 -0.78 -9.68
N TYR A 371 -9.40 -0.63 -8.54
CA TYR A 371 -9.44 0.61 -7.77
C TYR A 371 -8.84 1.80 -8.54
N ALA A 372 -7.71 1.61 -9.20
CA ALA A 372 -7.06 2.61 -10.03
C ALA A 372 -7.92 3.02 -11.24
N ALA A 373 -8.48 2.04 -11.96
CA ALA A 373 -9.33 2.27 -13.11
C ALA A 373 -10.61 3.04 -12.71
N ALA A 374 -11.28 2.61 -11.64
CA ALA A 374 -12.44 3.32 -11.11
C ALA A 374 -12.08 4.75 -10.66
N SER A 375 -10.87 4.95 -10.12
CA SER A 375 -10.44 6.28 -9.70
C SER A 375 -10.26 7.24 -10.88
N VAL A 376 -9.65 6.77 -11.98
CA VAL A 376 -9.47 7.55 -13.21
C VAL A 376 -10.81 7.84 -13.87
N GLU A 377 -11.65 6.81 -14.02
CA GLU A 377 -12.98 6.90 -14.64
C GLU A 377 -13.86 7.92 -13.93
N ARG A 378 -13.89 7.87 -12.58
CA ARG A 378 -14.72 8.76 -11.75
C ARG A 378 -14.07 10.12 -11.46
N LYS A 379 -12.80 10.31 -11.83
CA LYS A 379 -11.95 11.46 -11.40
C LYS A 379 -12.04 11.73 -9.91
N ASN A 380 -12.12 10.66 -9.12
CA ASN A 380 -12.27 10.67 -7.68
C ASN A 380 -11.50 9.47 -7.10
N THR A 381 -11.15 9.48 -5.83
CA THR A 381 -10.57 8.31 -5.15
C THR A 381 -11.58 7.82 -4.11
N PRO A 382 -12.36 6.77 -4.40
CA PRO A 382 -13.34 6.22 -3.46
C PRO A 382 -12.71 5.99 -2.07
N PHE A 383 -13.46 6.27 -0.99
CA PHE A 383 -13.03 6.20 0.41
C PHE A 383 -12.05 7.29 0.87
N PHE A 384 -11.04 7.63 0.07
CA PHE A 384 -10.02 8.61 0.48
C PHE A 384 -10.47 10.07 0.37
N GLN A 385 -11.46 10.38 -0.46
CA GLN A 385 -11.98 11.75 -0.59
C GLN A 385 -12.52 12.26 0.75
N GLU A 386 -13.28 11.44 1.48
CA GLU A 386 -13.80 11.79 2.80
C GLU A 386 -12.70 11.98 3.83
N ILE A 387 -11.69 11.10 3.81
CA ILE A 387 -10.51 11.20 4.68
C ILE A 387 -9.81 12.55 4.47
N ARG A 388 -9.73 13.03 3.22
CA ARG A 388 -9.17 14.36 2.92
C ARG A 388 -10.10 15.51 3.33
N CYS A 389 -11.39 15.47 3.01
CA CYS A 389 -12.32 16.56 3.32
C CYS A 389 -12.45 16.79 4.83
N LYS A 390 -12.67 15.73 5.61
CA LYS A 390 -12.75 15.78 7.09
C LYS A 390 -11.44 16.28 7.74
N SER A 391 -10.33 16.35 6.98
CA SER A 391 -9.03 16.85 7.48
C SER A 391 -8.91 18.37 7.40
N GLN A 392 -9.63 18.97 6.46
CA GLN A 392 -9.56 20.40 6.15
C GLN A 392 -10.52 21.22 7.01
N GLU A 393 -11.68 20.66 7.36
CA GLU A 393 -12.71 21.32 8.18
C GLU A 393 -12.21 21.70 9.59
N LYS A 394 -11.39 20.85 10.24
CA LYS A 394 -10.79 21.19 11.54
C LYS A 394 -9.66 22.22 11.45
N MET A 395 -8.88 22.25 10.35
CA MET A 395 -7.81 23.25 10.16
C MET A 395 -8.36 24.67 9.96
N GLN A 396 -9.64 24.83 9.60
CA GLN A 396 -10.30 26.13 9.48
C GLN A 396 -11.00 26.57 10.78
N GLN A 397 -11.12 25.66 11.76
CA GLN A 397 -11.76 25.91 13.06
C GLN A 397 -10.75 26.03 14.22
N SER A 398 -9.46 25.81 13.95
CA SER A 398 -8.31 26.02 14.84
C SER A 398 -7.49 27.19 14.35
#